data_AF-A0A7D5ND82-F1
#
_entry.id   AF-A0A7D5ND82-F1
#
_cell.length_a   1.000
_cell.length_b   1.000
_cell.length_c   1.000
_cell.angle_alpha   90.00
_cell.angle_beta   90.00
_cell.angle_gamma   90.00
#
_symmetry.space_group_name_H-M   'P 1'
#
loop_
_entity.id
_entity.type
_entity.pdbx_description
1 polymer ?
#
loop_
_entity_poly.entity_id
_entity_poly.type
_entity_poly.pdbx_seq_one_letter_code
_entity_poly.pdbx_strand_id
1 'polypeptide(L)'
;MLSVPKRLRDHLEHDRAIETLALRIFLSVVEQALCRACPAAGSDSRIGAVAFIHRFGALLHPHEHFHCLVIEGVFEADPSGVATFHESRAPDQKWLDEVQAKVRRRLLRALTRRDVLEPEDAETRANWAHGGGFSLDASVRIEGADRPGLEHGCCVIALARPSRWSAGVKSTPNTWSTRASSPLRRSTRPAPRPWGRRKHGEKRGSAPASRRPLRLGAAARADR
;
A
#
# COMPACT_ATOMS: atom_id res chain seq x y z
N MET A 1 4.78 12.00 -12.98
CA MET A 1 3.64 11.08 -13.22
C MET A 1 4.11 9.64 -13.30
N LEU A 2 3.47 8.70 -12.60
CA LEU A 2 3.70 7.26 -12.72
C LEU A 2 2.46 6.59 -13.34
N SER A 3 2.63 5.91 -14.47
CA SER A 3 1.59 5.05 -15.05
C SER A 3 1.87 3.59 -14.77
N VAL A 4 0.81 2.82 -14.47
CA VAL A 4 0.90 1.37 -14.25
C VAL A 4 0.48 0.56 -15.49
N PRO A 5 1.02 -0.66 -15.68
CA PRO A 5 0.65 -1.53 -16.79
C PRO A 5 -0.84 -1.89 -16.79
N LYS A 6 -1.43 -2.04 -17.98
CA LYS A 6 -2.86 -2.38 -18.17
C LYS A 6 -3.33 -3.53 -17.28
N ARG A 7 -2.56 -4.63 -17.23
CA ARG A 7 -2.89 -5.84 -16.45
C ARG A 7 -2.90 -5.65 -14.93
N LEU A 8 -2.38 -4.54 -14.41
CA LEU A 8 -2.45 -4.23 -12.98
C LEU A 8 -3.57 -3.23 -12.65
N ARG A 9 -4.10 -2.52 -13.65
CA ARG A 9 -5.09 -1.45 -13.44
C ARG A 9 -6.36 -2.00 -12.82
N ASP A 10 -6.83 -3.16 -13.24
CA ASP A 10 -8.04 -3.77 -12.70
C ASP A 10 -7.92 -4.01 -11.18
N HIS A 11 -6.74 -4.43 -10.69
CA HIS A 11 -6.52 -4.63 -9.26
C HIS A 11 -6.47 -3.31 -8.48
N LEU A 12 -5.85 -2.28 -9.05
CA LEU A 12 -5.78 -0.96 -8.43
C LEU A 12 -7.17 -0.30 -8.39
N GLU A 13 -7.94 -0.46 -9.46
CA GLU A 13 -9.28 0.09 -9.55
C GLU A 13 -10.22 -0.53 -8.51
N HIS A 14 -10.20 -1.84 -8.35
CA HIS A 14 -11.15 -2.54 -7.49
C HIS A 14 -10.71 -2.63 -6.02
N ASP A 15 -9.42 -2.49 -5.71
CA ASP A 15 -8.89 -2.61 -4.36
C ASP A 15 -8.09 -1.37 -3.92
N ARG A 16 -8.71 -0.57 -3.04
CA ARG A 16 -8.12 0.63 -2.44
C ARG A 16 -6.87 0.36 -1.61
N ALA A 17 -6.74 -0.83 -1.04
CA ALA A 17 -5.55 -1.22 -0.30
C ALA A 17 -4.37 -1.50 -1.24
N ILE A 18 -4.63 -1.89 -2.49
CA ILE A 18 -3.62 -2.05 -3.55
C ILE A 18 -3.23 -0.69 -4.15
N GLU A 19 -4.21 0.17 -4.47
CA GLU A 19 -3.98 1.57 -4.90
C GLU A 19 -3.11 2.32 -3.89
N THR A 20 -3.48 2.27 -2.60
CA THR A 20 -2.71 2.90 -1.51
C THR A 20 -1.31 2.28 -1.37
N LEU A 21 -1.19 0.96 -1.53
CA LEU A 21 0.11 0.28 -1.48
C LEU A 21 1.03 0.73 -2.62
N ALA A 22 0.50 0.82 -3.85
CA ALA A 22 1.24 1.24 -5.02
C ALA A 22 1.78 2.67 -4.85
N LEU A 23 0.93 3.60 -4.41
CA LEU A 23 1.35 4.98 -4.12
C LEU A 23 2.42 5.04 -3.03
N ARG A 24 2.25 4.29 -1.93
CA ARG A 24 3.25 4.23 -0.83
C ARG A 24 4.59 3.67 -1.31
N ILE A 25 4.57 2.62 -2.13
CA ILE A 25 5.79 2.05 -2.72
C ILE A 25 6.45 3.10 -3.62
N PHE A 26 5.68 3.78 -4.46
CA PHE A 26 6.20 4.81 -5.35
C PHE A 26 6.90 5.93 -4.58
N LEU A 27 6.20 6.58 -3.64
CA LEU A 27 6.76 7.66 -2.84
C LEU A 27 7.96 7.22 -2.00
N SER A 28 7.94 5.99 -1.44
CA SER A 28 9.08 5.43 -0.71
C SER A 28 10.31 5.21 -1.60
N VAL A 29 10.13 4.81 -2.85
CA VAL A 29 11.27 4.65 -3.78
C VAL A 29 11.83 6.01 -4.18
N VAL A 30 10.97 7.00 -4.43
CA VAL A 30 11.36 8.38 -4.75
C VAL A 30 12.13 9.00 -3.57
N GLU A 31 11.61 8.89 -2.35
CA GLU A 31 12.29 9.35 -1.13
C GLU A 31 13.68 8.76 -1.00
N GLN A 32 13.80 7.44 -1.10
CA GLN A 32 15.09 6.77 -1.01
C GLN A 32 16.05 7.18 -2.13
N ALA A 33 15.53 7.54 -3.32
CA ALA A 33 16.35 8.00 -4.42
C ALA A 33 16.81 9.45 -4.24
N LEU A 34 15.97 10.32 -3.69
CA LEU A 34 16.32 11.70 -3.35
C LEU A 34 17.28 11.76 -2.15
N CYS A 35 17.05 11.01 -1.08
CA CYS A 35 17.99 10.96 0.05
C CYS A 35 19.39 10.49 -0.39
N ARG A 36 19.50 9.55 -1.34
CA ARG A 36 20.80 9.13 -1.89
C ARG A 36 21.46 10.21 -2.76
N ALA A 37 20.67 11.09 -3.38
CA ALA A 37 21.16 12.20 -4.17
C ALA A 37 21.59 13.41 -3.31
N CYS A 38 21.23 13.42 -2.02
CA CYS A 38 21.59 14.44 -1.04
C CYS A 38 22.53 13.87 0.04
N PRO A 39 23.82 13.63 -0.23
CA PRO A 39 24.75 13.03 0.74
C PRO A 39 24.98 13.90 1.99
N ALA A 40 24.68 15.19 1.91
CA ALA A 40 24.74 16.12 3.04
C ALA A 40 23.55 16.00 4.00
N ALA A 41 22.50 15.28 3.61
CA ALA A 41 21.30 15.11 4.42
C ALA A 41 21.40 13.82 5.26
N GLY A 42 20.96 13.89 6.51
CA GLY A 42 20.94 12.75 7.43
C GLY A 42 20.03 11.61 6.97
N SER A 43 20.22 10.43 7.56
CA SER A 43 19.45 9.21 7.23
C SER A 43 17.95 9.31 7.50
N ASP A 44 17.55 10.24 8.36
CA ASP A 44 16.14 10.49 8.71
C ASP A 44 15.46 11.56 7.87
N SER A 45 16.13 12.03 6.82
CA SER A 45 15.55 12.98 5.88
C SER A 45 14.30 12.44 5.18
N ARG A 46 13.36 13.33 4.89
CA ARG A 46 12.07 13.01 4.25
C ARG A 46 11.78 13.92 3.08
N ILE A 47 10.98 13.45 2.13
CA ILE A 47 10.52 14.28 1.02
C ILE A 47 9.23 15.04 1.39
N GLY A 48 9.02 16.17 0.72
CA GLY A 48 7.70 16.78 0.60
C GLY A 48 7.05 16.37 -0.71
N ALA A 49 5.85 15.79 -0.66
CA ALA A 49 5.12 15.38 -1.86
C ALA A 49 3.60 15.50 -1.70
N VAL A 50 2.93 15.89 -2.79
CA VAL A 50 1.48 15.87 -2.93
C VAL A 50 1.13 14.91 -4.06
N ALA A 51 0.24 13.96 -3.79
CA ALA A 51 -0.17 12.95 -4.76
C ALA A 51 -1.65 13.07 -5.12
N PHE A 52 -1.93 12.95 -6.42
CA PHE A 52 -3.25 12.89 -7.01
C PHE A 52 -3.39 11.55 -7.73
N ILE A 53 -4.48 10.84 -7.46
CA ILE A 53 -4.73 9.52 -8.03
C ILE A 53 -5.77 9.68 -9.14
N HIS A 54 -5.35 9.46 -10.38
CA HIS A 54 -6.22 9.60 -11.54
C HIS A 54 -6.58 8.22 -12.05
N ARG A 55 -7.88 7.90 -12.03
CA ARG A 55 -8.41 6.56 -12.40
C ARG A 55 -8.80 6.47 -13.88
N PHE A 56 -8.87 7.61 -14.56
CA PHE A 56 -9.32 7.71 -15.95
C PHE A 56 -8.26 8.42 -16.79
N GLY A 57 -8.04 7.90 -18.00
CA GLY A 57 -7.20 8.53 -19.02
C GLY A 57 -8.02 9.46 -19.91
N ALA A 58 -7.43 9.91 -21.02
CA ALA A 58 -8.18 10.59 -22.05
C ALA A 58 -9.36 9.72 -22.53
N LEU A 59 -10.53 10.33 -22.72
CA LEU A 59 -11.78 9.69 -23.19
C LEU A 59 -12.40 8.67 -22.22
N LEU A 60 -12.22 8.80 -20.89
CA LEU A 60 -12.84 7.96 -19.86
C LEU A 60 -12.45 6.47 -19.89
N HIS A 61 -11.37 6.10 -20.58
CA HIS A 61 -10.82 4.76 -20.45
C HIS A 61 -10.21 4.57 -19.04
N PRO A 62 -10.48 3.43 -18.35
CA PRO A 62 -9.82 3.10 -17.10
C PRO A 62 -8.30 3.11 -17.29
N HIS A 63 -7.65 4.11 -16.68
CA HIS A 63 -6.23 4.33 -16.82
C HIS A 63 -5.69 4.86 -15.52
N GLU A 64 -5.45 3.96 -14.57
CA GLU A 64 -4.94 4.38 -13.28
C GLU A 64 -3.49 4.87 -13.40
N HIS A 65 -3.25 6.08 -12.90
CA HIS A 65 -1.94 6.71 -12.86
C HIS A 65 -1.85 7.71 -11.70
N PHE A 66 -0.65 7.89 -11.18
CA PHE A 66 -0.35 8.78 -10.07
C PHE A 66 0.31 10.05 -10.59
N HIS A 67 -0.31 11.20 -10.37
CA HIS A 67 0.37 12.48 -10.48
C HIS A 67 0.92 12.85 -9.12
N CYS A 68 2.20 13.19 -9.06
CA CYS A 68 2.82 13.59 -7.80
C CYS A 68 3.62 14.85 -8.07
N LEU A 69 3.37 15.88 -7.26
CA LEU A 69 4.25 17.02 -7.10
C LEU A 69 5.22 16.67 -5.99
N VAL A 70 6.50 16.56 -6.32
CA VAL A 70 7.56 16.19 -5.38
C VAL A 70 8.56 17.34 -5.34
N ILE A 71 8.90 17.79 -4.13
CA ILE A 71 9.95 18.79 -3.94
C ILE A 71 11.29 18.14 -4.31
N GLU A 72 12.10 18.83 -5.10
CA GLU A 72 13.37 18.33 -5.61
C GLU A 72 14.50 18.43 -4.57
N GLY A 73 14.31 17.69 -3.48
CA GLY A 73 15.22 17.66 -2.36
C GLY A 73 14.57 16.97 -1.18
N VAL A 74 15.24 17.05 -0.03
CA VAL A 74 14.80 16.41 1.21
C VAL A 74 14.87 17.39 2.37
N PHE A 75 14.04 17.16 3.37
CA PHE A 75 14.02 17.90 4.62
C PHE A 75 14.64 17.05 5.71
N GLU A 76 15.65 17.58 6.37
CA GLU A 76 16.24 17.00 7.58
C GLU A 76 15.73 17.77 8.79
N ALA A 77 15.25 17.01 9.78
CA ALA A 77 14.74 17.50 11.03
C ALA A 77 15.84 17.51 12.09
N ASP A 78 16.13 18.66 12.68
CA ASP A 78 16.96 18.69 13.89
C ASP A 78 16.18 18.18 15.12
N PRO A 79 16.85 17.89 16.25
CA PRO A 79 16.17 17.44 17.47
C PRO A 79 15.15 18.43 18.05
N SER A 80 15.20 19.70 17.63
CA SER A 80 14.38 20.79 18.16
C SER A 80 13.06 20.99 17.41
N GLY A 81 12.92 20.51 16.18
CA GLY A 81 11.75 20.82 15.37
C GLY A 81 12.08 21.39 13.99
N VAL A 82 13.29 21.92 13.82
CA VAL A 82 13.61 22.80 12.71
C VAL A 82 14.03 21.95 11.51
N ALA A 83 13.33 22.16 10.39
CA ALA A 83 13.63 21.49 9.14
C ALA A 83 14.67 22.28 8.34
N THR A 84 15.76 21.62 7.97
CA THR A 84 16.74 22.11 7.00
C THR A 84 16.44 21.47 5.65
N PHE A 85 16.41 22.27 4.58
CA PHE A 85 16.21 21.77 3.23
C PHE A 85 17.55 21.46 2.57
N HIS A 86 17.65 20.26 1.97
CA HIS A 86 18.79 19.81 1.20
C HIS A 86 18.35 19.58 -0.24
N GLU A 87 18.75 20.50 -1.11
CA GLU A 87 18.47 20.40 -2.54
C GLU A 87 19.16 19.17 -3.14
N SER A 88 18.43 18.42 -3.96
CA SER A 88 18.99 17.29 -4.70
C SER A 88 19.49 17.74 -6.06
N ARG A 89 20.45 17.01 -6.63
CA ARG A 89 20.76 17.17 -8.06
C ARG A 89 19.52 16.87 -8.90
N ALA A 90 19.34 17.66 -9.97
CA ALA A 90 18.33 17.44 -10.99
C ALA A 90 18.23 15.97 -11.43
N PRO A 91 17.03 15.37 -11.39
CA PRO A 91 16.81 14.02 -11.91
C PRO A 91 17.21 13.95 -13.39
N ASP A 92 18.08 13.01 -13.72
CA ASP A 92 18.38 12.65 -15.11
C ASP A 92 17.62 11.39 -15.52
N GLN A 93 17.66 11.05 -16.82
CA GLN A 93 16.93 9.90 -17.34
C GLN A 93 17.34 8.59 -16.65
N LYS A 94 18.63 8.43 -16.33
CA LYS A 94 19.14 7.25 -15.63
C LYS A 94 18.50 7.13 -14.24
N TRP A 95 18.39 8.24 -13.51
CA TRP A 95 17.71 8.28 -12.22
C TRP A 95 16.24 7.85 -12.36
N LEU A 96 15.53 8.34 -13.38
CA LEU A 96 14.13 7.98 -13.64
C LEU A 96 13.98 6.49 -13.94
N ASP A 97 14.86 5.93 -14.77
CA ASP A 97 14.87 4.50 -15.11
C ASP A 97 15.11 3.63 -13.88
N GLU A 98 16.03 4.03 -13.00
CA GLU A 98 16.31 3.33 -11.75
C GLU A 98 15.12 3.35 -10.79
N VAL A 99 14.46 4.51 -10.63
CA VAL A 99 13.26 4.65 -9.81
C VAL A 99 12.15 3.79 -10.38
N GLN A 100 11.87 3.88 -11.68
CA GLN A 100 10.87 3.06 -12.36
C GLN A 100 11.13 1.55 -12.14
N ALA A 101 12.36 1.09 -12.34
CA ALA A 101 12.71 -0.31 -12.17
C ALA A 101 12.55 -0.77 -10.70
N LYS A 102 12.90 0.07 -9.73
CA LYS A 102 12.71 -0.21 -8.29
C LYS A 102 11.24 -0.25 -7.93
N VAL A 103 10.42 0.68 -8.43
CA VAL A 103 8.96 0.68 -8.23
C VAL A 103 8.35 -0.60 -8.79
N ARG A 104 8.67 -0.95 -10.04
CA ARG A 104 8.21 -2.20 -10.69
C ARG A 104 8.49 -3.42 -9.82
N ARG A 105 9.76 -3.62 -9.42
CA ARG A 105 10.15 -4.78 -8.61
C ARG A 105 9.44 -4.82 -7.26
N ARG A 106 9.34 -3.67 -6.57
CA ARG A 106 8.71 -3.61 -5.24
C ARG A 106 7.21 -3.84 -5.31
N LEU A 107 6.54 -3.28 -6.32
CA LEU A 107 5.10 -3.44 -6.50
C LEU A 107 4.76 -4.90 -6.82
N LEU A 108 5.41 -5.50 -7.82
CA LEU A 108 5.19 -6.90 -8.19
C LEU A 108 5.41 -7.84 -7.00
N ARG A 109 6.54 -7.68 -6.28
CA ARG A 109 6.81 -8.46 -5.06
C ARG A 109 5.74 -8.26 -3.97
N ALA A 110 5.21 -7.05 -3.83
CA ALA A 110 4.18 -6.78 -2.83
C ALA A 110 2.82 -7.37 -3.21
N LEU A 111 2.49 -7.41 -4.49
CA LEU A 111 1.28 -8.06 -5.01
C LEU A 111 1.35 -9.58 -4.88
N THR A 112 2.51 -10.18 -5.16
CA THR A 112 2.74 -11.63 -4.94
C THR A 112 2.58 -12.00 -3.46
N ARG A 113 3.12 -11.20 -2.54
CA ARG A 113 2.96 -11.44 -1.09
C ARG A 113 1.53 -11.30 -0.57
N ARG A 114 0.62 -10.74 -1.37
CA ARG A 114 -0.80 -10.58 -1.03
C ARG A 114 -1.67 -11.57 -1.81
N ASP A 115 -1.07 -12.54 -2.50
CA ASP A 115 -1.74 -13.52 -3.34
C ASP A 115 -2.61 -12.88 -4.45
N VAL A 116 -2.22 -11.68 -4.90
CA VAL A 116 -2.86 -10.97 -6.03
C VAL A 116 -2.28 -11.44 -7.36
N LEU A 117 -0.99 -11.80 -7.37
CA LEU A 117 -0.28 -12.29 -8.55
C LEU A 117 0.47 -13.57 -8.19
N GLU A 118 0.43 -14.55 -9.08
CA GLU A 118 1.29 -15.72 -8.99
C GLU A 118 2.78 -15.32 -9.09
N PRO A 119 3.69 -15.99 -8.38
CA PRO A 119 5.12 -15.67 -8.42
C PRO A 119 5.71 -15.70 -9.82
N GLU A 120 5.34 -16.70 -10.63
CA GLU A 120 5.81 -16.86 -12.01
C GLU A 120 5.34 -15.70 -12.91
N ASP A 121 4.10 -15.25 -12.72
CA ASP A 121 3.52 -14.09 -13.40
C ASP A 121 4.26 -12.80 -13.03
N ALA A 122 4.61 -12.64 -11.75
CA ALA A 122 5.33 -11.49 -11.26
C ALA A 122 6.78 -11.45 -11.78
N GLU A 123 7.47 -12.58 -11.81
CA GLU A 123 8.83 -12.69 -12.37
C GLU A 123 8.85 -12.41 -13.87
N THR A 124 7.93 -13.03 -14.63
CA THR A 124 7.76 -12.78 -16.06
C THR A 124 7.58 -11.28 -16.34
N ARG A 125 6.66 -10.63 -15.62
CA ARG A 125 6.39 -9.18 -15.77
C ARG A 125 7.54 -8.30 -15.31
N ALA A 126 8.33 -8.74 -14.32
CA ALA A 126 9.52 -8.02 -13.86
C ALA A 126 10.64 -8.00 -14.92
N ASN A 127 10.64 -8.95 -15.84
CA ASN A 127 11.66 -9.12 -16.88
C ASN A 127 11.23 -8.61 -18.26
N TRP A 128 9.99 -8.13 -18.42
CA TRP A 128 9.54 -7.56 -19.69
C TRP A 128 10.36 -6.33 -20.12
N ALA A 129 10.61 -6.28 -21.44
CA ALA A 129 11.21 -5.14 -22.11
C ALA A 129 10.38 -3.86 -21.93
N HIS A 130 11.01 -2.71 -22.15
CA HIS A 130 10.37 -1.38 -22.07
C HIS A 130 9.63 -1.13 -20.73
N GLY A 131 10.18 -1.63 -19.62
CA GLY A 131 9.62 -1.40 -18.30
C GLY A 131 8.34 -2.19 -18.00
N GLY A 132 7.90 -3.09 -18.87
CA GLY A 132 6.70 -3.91 -18.65
C GLY A 132 5.40 -3.11 -18.61
N GLY A 133 5.37 -1.91 -19.23
CA GLY A 133 4.22 -1.01 -19.23
C GLY A 133 4.15 -0.04 -18.04
N PHE A 134 5.16 -0.04 -17.17
CA PHE A 134 5.39 1.07 -16.24
C PHE A 134 6.03 2.22 -16.99
N SER A 135 5.60 3.45 -16.73
CA SER A 135 6.30 4.66 -17.19
C SER A 135 6.36 5.70 -16.07
N LEU A 136 7.51 6.38 -15.98
CA LEU A 136 7.74 7.48 -15.06
C LEU A 136 8.14 8.71 -15.88
N ASP A 137 7.33 9.77 -15.77
CA ASP A 137 7.59 11.05 -16.42
C ASP A 137 7.81 12.13 -15.35
N ALA A 138 8.86 12.93 -15.53
CA ALA A 138 9.21 14.06 -14.68
C ALA A 138 9.60 15.30 -15.53
N SER A 139 9.07 15.37 -16.76
CA SER A 139 9.38 16.45 -17.71
C SER A 139 8.84 17.82 -17.26
N VAL A 140 7.76 17.84 -16.47
CA VAL A 140 7.21 19.07 -15.89
C VAL A 140 7.95 19.41 -14.60
N ARG A 141 8.65 20.55 -14.61
CA ARG A 141 9.29 21.15 -13.43
C ARG A 141 8.73 22.55 -13.23
N ILE A 142 8.47 22.90 -11.98
CA ILE A 142 7.92 24.20 -11.57
C ILE A 142 8.91 24.77 -10.56
N GLU A 143 9.41 25.97 -10.84
CA GLU A 143 10.33 26.67 -9.95
C GLU A 143 9.64 27.01 -8.63
N GLY A 144 10.35 26.87 -7.50
CA GLY A 144 9.75 27.05 -6.17
C GLY A 144 9.19 28.45 -5.92
N ALA A 145 9.71 29.46 -6.62
CA ALA A 145 9.24 30.84 -6.56
C ALA A 145 8.06 31.13 -7.51
N ASP A 146 7.73 30.23 -8.44
CA ASP A 146 6.67 30.40 -9.42
C ASP A 146 5.32 29.97 -8.83
N ARG A 147 4.77 30.84 -7.98
CA ARG A 147 3.45 30.63 -7.38
C ARG A 147 2.33 30.44 -8.43
N PRO A 148 2.23 31.25 -9.49
CA PRO A 148 1.28 31.00 -10.57
C PRO A 148 1.45 29.62 -11.21
N GLY A 149 2.69 29.19 -11.47
CA GLY A 149 2.99 27.85 -11.98
C GLY A 149 2.56 26.73 -11.03
N LEU A 150 2.79 26.90 -9.72
CA LEU A 150 2.34 25.94 -8.69
C LEU A 150 0.81 25.85 -8.64
N GLU A 151 0.13 26.99 -8.66
CA GLU A 151 -1.34 27.07 -8.65
C GLU A 151 -1.90 26.46 -9.94
N HIS A 152 -1.32 26.78 -11.09
CA HIS A 152 -1.74 26.23 -12.38
C HIS A 152 -1.49 24.73 -12.45
N GLY A 153 -0.32 24.24 -12.05
CA GLY A 153 0.01 22.83 -12.02
C GLY A 153 -0.91 22.03 -11.10
N CYS A 154 -1.14 22.53 -9.88
CA CYS A 154 -2.12 21.94 -8.95
C CYS A 154 -3.53 21.94 -9.55
N CYS A 155 -3.96 23.04 -10.19
CA CYS A 155 -5.27 23.13 -10.83
C CYS A 155 -5.39 22.14 -12.00
N VAL A 156 -4.41 22.08 -12.90
CA VAL A 156 -4.43 21.14 -14.05
C VAL A 156 -4.51 19.71 -13.58
N ILE A 157 -3.73 19.33 -12.56
CA ILE A 157 -3.78 17.99 -12.00
C ILE A 157 -5.14 17.76 -11.32
N ALA A 158 -5.63 18.68 -10.48
CA ALA A 158 -6.89 18.53 -9.75
C ALA A 158 -8.16 18.60 -10.63
N LEU A 159 -8.10 19.28 -11.79
CA LEU A 159 -9.23 19.46 -12.71
C LEU A 159 -9.38 18.32 -13.72
N ALA A 160 -8.44 17.37 -13.78
CA ALA A 160 -8.62 16.08 -14.45
C ALA A 160 -9.59 15.17 -13.66
N ARG A 161 -10.87 15.55 -13.60
CA ARG A 161 -11.91 14.93 -12.75
C ARG A 161 -12.50 13.64 -13.35
N PRO A 162 -12.98 12.74 -12.47
CA PRO A 162 -14.43 12.55 -12.42
C PRO A 162 -15.01 12.76 -11.02
N SER A 163 -16.35 12.77 -11.03
CA SER A 163 -17.32 13.16 -10.01
C SER A 163 -17.33 12.35 -8.72
N ARG A 164 -16.21 12.16 -8.02
CA ARG A 164 -16.25 11.86 -6.57
C ARG A 164 -14.92 12.16 -5.90
N TRP A 165 -14.87 13.31 -5.25
CA TRP A 165 -13.72 13.71 -4.44
C TRP A 165 -13.65 12.81 -3.20
N SER A 166 -12.53 12.10 -3.02
CA SER A 166 -12.10 11.59 -1.73
C SER A 166 -10.80 12.29 -1.39
N ALA A 167 -10.88 13.42 -0.67
CA ALA A 167 -9.71 14.10 -0.15
C ALA A 167 -9.15 13.26 1.00
N GLY A 168 -8.16 12.42 0.70
CA GLY A 168 -7.37 11.74 1.72
C GLY A 168 -6.12 12.55 2.03
N VAL A 169 -6.22 13.59 2.85
CA VAL A 169 -5.04 14.08 3.58
C VAL A 169 -4.70 13.00 4.60
N LYS A 170 -3.78 12.11 4.24
CA LYS A 170 -3.09 11.28 5.21
C LYS A 170 -1.74 11.93 5.48
N SER A 171 -1.74 12.92 6.37
CA SER A 171 -0.56 13.10 7.20
C SER A 171 -0.40 11.77 7.93
N THR A 172 0.72 11.07 7.73
CA THR A 172 1.09 10.04 8.68
C THR A 172 1.38 10.78 9.99
N PRO A 173 0.60 10.60 11.08
CA PRO A 173 1.01 11.12 12.36
C PRO A 173 2.01 10.11 12.90
N ASN A 174 3.28 10.33 12.64
CA ASN A 174 4.33 9.71 13.44
C ASN A 174 5.28 10.80 13.95
N THR A 175 4.78 11.42 15.04
CA THR A 175 5.53 11.68 16.28
C THR A 175 6.89 12.36 16.12
N TRP A 176 6.83 13.68 15.99
CA TRP A 176 7.78 14.52 16.71
C TRP A 176 7.28 14.58 18.16
N SER A 177 7.70 13.59 18.94
CA SER A 177 7.69 13.71 20.39
C SER A 177 9.02 13.16 20.86
N THR A 178 9.90 14.05 21.29
CA THR A 178 10.99 13.77 22.21
C THR A 178 10.45 12.88 23.32
N ARG A 179 10.78 11.59 23.32
CA ARG A 179 10.58 10.73 24.48
C ARG A 179 11.96 10.34 24.98
N ALA A 180 12.37 11.05 26.02
CA ALA A 180 13.47 10.70 26.89
C ALA A 180 13.42 9.20 27.24
N SER A 181 14.60 8.58 27.19
CA SER A 181 14.86 7.21 27.59
C SER A 181 14.30 6.93 28.99
N SER A 182 13.50 5.86 29.13
CA SER A 182 13.27 5.15 30.40
C SER A 182 12.75 3.74 30.15
N PRO A 183 13.08 2.75 31.01
CA PRO A 183 13.33 1.38 30.58
C PRO A 183 12.07 0.52 30.44
N LEU A 184 12.22 -0.47 29.55
CA LEU A 184 11.28 -1.52 29.19
C LEU A 184 10.70 -2.24 30.42
N ARG A 185 9.41 -2.04 30.72
CA ARG A 185 8.66 -2.91 31.64
C ARG A 185 8.24 -4.17 30.87
N ARG A 186 8.82 -5.33 31.20
CA ARG A 186 8.44 -6.64 30.65
C ARG A 186 6.96 -6.94 30.97
N SER A 187 6.17 -7.16 29.93
CA SER A 187 4.83 -7.75 30.02
C SER A 187 4.96 -9.27 29.83
N THR A 188 4.73 -10.03 30.88
CA THR A 188 4.62 -11.50 30.86
C THR A 188 3.35 -11.93 30.13
N ARG A 189 3.48 -12.70 29.04
CA ARG A 189 2.37 -13.45 28.42
C ARG A 189 2.04 -14.70 29.26
N PRO A 190 0.77 -15.04 29.53
CA PRO A 190 0.42 -16.33 30.08
C PRO A 190 0.47 -17.42 28.98
N ALA A 191 0.94 -18.61 29.36
CA ALA A 191 1.08 -19.77 28.47
C ALA A 191 -0.28 -20.40 28.08
N PRO A 192 -0.39 -21.03 26.89
CA PRO A 192 -1.60 -21.72 26.48
C PRO A 192 -1.78 -23.05 27.25
N ARG A 193 -3.03 -23.36 27.63
CA ARG A 193 -3.41 -24.59 28.35
C ARG A 193 -3.38 -25.82 27.43
N PRO A 194 -2.96 -27.02 27.89
CA PRO A 194 -2.98 -28.22 27.07
C PRO A 194 -4.37 -28.88 27.03
N TRP A 195 -4.74 -29.45 25.88
CA TRP A 195 -5.92 -30.30 25.68
C TRP A 195 -5.83 -31.59 26.52
N GLY A 196 -6.78 -31.76 27.43
CA GLY A 196 -6.90 -32.94 28.29
C GLY A 196 -7.74 -34.05 27.66
N ARG A 197 -7.16 -35.25 27.63
CA ARG A 197 -7.72 -36.54 27.14
C ARG A 197 -9.10 -36.87 27.74
N ARG A 198 -9.97 -37.45 26.90
CA ARG A 198 -11.12 -38.26 27.34
C ARG A 198 -10.63 -39.46 28.15
N LYS A 199 -11.23 -39.71 29.31
CA LYS A 199 -11.15 -41.00 30.01
C LYS A 199 -12.54 -41.64 30.04
N HIS A 200 -12.57 -42.89 29.61
CA HIS A 200 -13.70 -43.82 29.67
C HIS A 200 -13.88 -44.37 31.09
N GLY A 201 -15.14 -44.58 31.47
CA GLY A 201 -15.59 -45.66 32.36
C GLY A 201 -15.79 -45.29 33.83
N GLU A 202 -17.03 -45.36 34.31
CA GLU A 202 -17.46 -46.41 35.25
C GLU A 202 -19.00 -46.43 35.40
N LYS A 203 -19.58 -47.64 35.46
CA LYS A 203 -21.01 -47.94 35.64
C LYS A 203 -21.34 -48.20 37.11
N ARG A 204 -22.59 -47.92 37.54
CA ARG A 204 -23.45 -48.68 38.49
C ARG A 204 -24.82 -47.95 38.57
N GLY A 205 -25.93 -48.57 38.13
CA GLY A 205 -26.96 -49.26 38.94
C GLY A 205 -27.94 -48.24 39.56
N SER A 206 -29.27 -48.22 39.40
CA SER A 206 -30.28 -49.30 39.43
C SER A 206 -31.65 -48.79 38.89
N ALA A 207 -32.56 -49.72 38.57
CA ALA A 207 -33.80 -49.62 37.78
C ALA A 207 -35.08 -49.16 38.58
N PRO A 208 -36.34 -49.43 38.14
CA PRO A 208 -37.11 -48.98 36.95
C PRO A 208 -38.55 -48.47 37.30
N ALA A 209 -39.28 -47.85 36.36
CA ALA A 209 -40.76 -47.92 36.32
C ALA A 209 -41.38 -47.49 34.98
N SER A 210 -42.05 -48.45 34.31
CA SER A 210 -43.38 -48.39 33.63
C SER A 210 -43.73 -47.19 32.73
N ARG A 211 -44.34 -47.26 31.53
CA ARG A 211 -45.33 -48.15 30.91
C ARG A 211 -45.23 -48.07 29.37
N ARG A 212 -45.94 -49.00 28.74
CA ARG A 212 -45.95 -49.49 27.35
C ARG A 212 -46.81 -48.59 26.39
N PRO A 213 -47.06 -48.97 25.11
CA PRO A 213 -46.57 -48.33 23.89
C PRO A 213 -47.70 -47.81 22.95
N LEU A 214 -47.38 -47.48 21.68
CA LEU A 214 -48.18 -47.50 20.42
C LEU A 214 -47.69 -46.31 19.54
N ARG A 215 -47.45 -46.35 18.23
CA ARG A 215 -47.78 -47.29 17.14
C ARG A 215 -46.82 -47.06 15.95
N LEU A 216 -46.66 -48.10 15.13
CA LEU A 216 -46.03 -48.10 13.82
C LEU A 216 -46.73 -47.19 12.80
N GLY A 217 -45.95 -46.71 11.83
CA GLY A 217 -46.44 -46.21 10.54
C GLY A 217 -45.29 -46.05 9.56
N ALA A 218 -45.04 -47.09 8.77
CA ALA A 218 -44.03 -47.14 7.72
C ALA A 218 -44.58 -46.66 6.37
N ALA A 219 -43.63 -46.28 5.49
CA ALA A 219 -43.60 -46.56 4.06
C ALA A 219 -44.46 -45.73 3.06
N ALA A 220 -43.72 -44.93 2.28
CA ALA A 220 -43.48 -45.14 0.83
C ALA A 220 -44.46 -44.62 -0.24
N ARG A 221 -43.80 -44.29 -1.37
CA ARG A 221 -44.25 -44.07 -2.78
C ARG A 221 -44.58 -42.61 -3.13
N ALA A 222 -43.87 -41.95 -4.05
CA ALA A 222 -43.57 -42.20 -5.47
C ALA A 222 -44.64 -41.62 -6.43
N ASP A 223 -44.12 -41.06 -7.53
CA ASP A 223 -44.74 -40.55 -8.76
C ASP A 223 -45.51 -39.22 -8.73
N ARG A 224 -44.86 -38.17 -9.28
CA ARG A 224 -45.09 -37.79 -10.69
C ARG A 224 -44.00 -36.85 -11.22
#